data_AF-A0A1M7RHN9-F1
#
_entry.id   AF-A0A1M7RHN9-F1
#
_cell.length_a   1.000
_cell.length_b   1.000
_cell.length_c   1.000
_cell.angle_alpha   90.00
_cell.angle_beta   90.00
_cell.angle_gamma   90.00
#
_symmetry.space_group_name_H-M   'P 1'
#
loop_
_entity.id
_entity.type
_entity.pdbx_description
1 polymer ?
#
loop_
_entity_poly.entity_id
_entity_poly.type
_entity_poly.pdbx_seq_one_letter_code
_entity_poly.pdbx_strand_id
1 'polypeptide(L)'
;MHIELKLPCGCKPIDLDPTKHNADIVAMPAFWWESYDVECTLCSPPVPGETYKVQLHSPLSIDLYQKRWLYYEGPNAHYNGFDTAEDIESIRFCYGQISAILDIAEHHVLIEFKVEESLSHKDILNTHSTTTRPVDWSGTFSADNKHNTRGSKLGPYYVFYFSAQGDLGTTVIAVEEDNKMYVLFLYNWVMHERAYYAGKYLADDTLRAFSMEHCE
;
A
#
# COMPACT_ATOMS: atom_id res chain seq x y z
N MET A 1 -6.94 -1.32 -25.16
CA MET A 1 -5.71 -2.11 -25.37
C MET A 1 -5.44 -2.84 -24.08
N HIS A 2 -5.27 -4.16 -24.14
CA HIS A 2 -4.98 -5.02 -22.99
C HIS A 2 -3.49 -5.34 -22.97
N ILE A 3 -2.85 -5.26 -21.79
CA ILE A 3 -1.46 -5.61 -21.56
C ILE A 3 -1.38 -6.61 -20.42
N GLU A 4 -0.62 -7.69 -20.62
CA GLU A 4 -0.30 -8.66 -19.59
C GLU A 4 1.23 -8.85 -19.57
N LEU A 5 1.88 -8.54 -18.44
CA LEU A 5 3.30 -8.81 -18.21
C LEU A 5 3.44 -9.83 -17.08
N LYS A 6 4.15 -10.93 -17.34
CA LYS A 6 4.36 -12.04 -16.42
C LYS A 6 5.80 -12.07 -15.94
N LEU A 7 6.02 -12.50 -14.71
CA LEU A 7 7.37 -12.82 -14.25
C LEU A 7 7.82 -14.18 -14.79
N PRO A 8 9.13 -14.39 -15.05
CA PRO A 8 9.67 -15.70 -15.46
C PRO A 8 9.36 -16.84 -14.48
N CYS A 9 9.15 -16.54 -13.20
CA CYS A 9 8.76 -17.50 -12.16
C CYS A 9 7.34 -18.08 -12.33
N GLY A 10 6.53 -17.58 -13.27
CA GLY A 10 5.12 -17.97 -13.39
C GLY A 10 4.19 -17.32 -12.37
N CYS A 11 4.69 -16.32 -11.63
CA CYS A 11 3.93 -15.56 -10.66
C CYS A 11 2.77 -14.81 -11.34
N LYS A 12 1.59 -14.79 -10.71
CA LYS A 12 0.36 -14.20 -11.28
C LYS A 12 0.21 -12.74 -10.86
N PRO A 13 -0.45 -11.90 -11.69
CA PRO A 13 -0.90 -10.60 -11.25
C PRO A 13 -1.81 -10.74 -10.02
N ILE A 14 -1.68 -9.79 -9.10
CA ILE A 14 -2.50 -9.73 -7.90
C ILE A 14 -3.96 -9.52 -8.27
N ASP A 15 -4.85 -10.19 -7.54
CA ASP A 15 -6.27 -9.91 -7.62
C ASP A 15 -6.55 -8.56 -6.93
N LEU A 16 -7.00 -7.58 -7.71
CA LEU A 16 -7.27 -6.23 -7.20
C LEU A 16 -8.74 -6.04 -6.83
N ASP A 17 -9.55 -7.11 -6.79
CA ASP A 17 -10.94 -7.07 -6.36
C ASP A 17 -11.04 -6.86 -4.84
N PRO A 18 -11.46 -5.68 -4.36
CA PRO A 18 -11.53 -5.40 -2.92
C PRO A 18 -12.52 -6.31 -2.20
N THR A 19 -13.54 -6.84 -2.90
CA THR A 19 -14.55 -7.71 -2.27
C THR A 19 -13.99 -9.07 -1.86
N LYS A 20 -13.04 -9.61 -2.64
CA LYS A 20 -12.36 -10.87 -2.31
C LYS A 20 -11.44 -10.72 -1.11
N HIS A 21 -10.85 -9.54 -0.97
CA HIS A 21 -9.95 -9.24 0.13
C HIS A 21 -10.67 -8.63 1.34
N ASN A 22 -12.00 -8.42 1.30
CA ASN A 22 -12.75 -7.70 2.33
C ASN A 22 -12.05 -6.38 2.74
N ALA A 23 -11.54 -5.65 1.73
CA ALA A 23 -10.82 -4.40 1.90
C ALA A 23 -11.57 -3.26 1.22
N ASP A 24 -11.46 -2.05 1.76
CA ASP A 24 -12.02 -0.85 1.11
C ASP A 24 -11.18 -0.45 -0.11
N ILE A 25 -9.86 -0.52 0.05
CA ILE A 25 -8.87 -0.13 -0.96
C ILE A 25 -7.88 -1.29 -1.14
N VAL A 26 -7.67 -1.69 -2.39
CA VAL A 26 -6.58 -2.57 -2.83
C VAL A 26 -5.79 -1.82 -3.89
N ALA A 27 -4.61 -1.34 -3.51
CA ALA A 27 -3.76 -0.52 -4.34
C ALA A 27 -2.53 -1.28 -4.84
N MET A 28 -2.13 -0.99 -6.07
CA MET A 28 -0.90 -1.53 -6.65
C MET A 28 0.32 -0.67 -6.31
N PRO A 29 1.52 -1.27 -6.15
CA PRO A 29 2.77 -0.53 -6.20
C PRO A 29 2.89 0.23 -7.51
N ALA A 30 3.31 1.48 -7.41
CA ALA A 30 3.56 2.34 -8.55
C ALA A 30 4.80 3.19 -8.26
N PHE A 31 5.66 3.35 -9.27
CA PHE A 31 6.73 4.33 -9.22
C PHE A 31 6.27 5.59 -9.96
N TRP A 32 6.13 6.69 -9.23
CA TRP A 32 5.61 7.95 -9.74
C TRP A 32 6.78 8.82 -10.19
N TRP A 33 6.76 9.27 -11.44
CA TRP A 33 7.84 10.07 -12.01
C TRP A 33 7.57 11.56 -11.79
N GLU A 34 8.59 12.32 -11.39
CA GLU A 34 8.50 13.78 -11.26
C GLU A 34 8.32 14.46 -12.63
N SER A 35 9.06 14.00 -13.65
CA SER A 35 8.99 14.57 -15.00
C SER A 35 9.37 13.57 -16.09
N TYR A 36 9.21 13.97 -17.36
CA TYR A 36 9.66 13.15 -18.49
C TYR A 36 11.19 13.13 -18.64
N ASP A 37 11.87 14.18 -18.14
CA ASP A 37 13.28 14.43 -18.40
C ASP A 37 14.21 13.98 -17.26
N VAL A 38 13.64 13.66 -16.09
CA VAL A 38 14.39 13.26 -14.90
C VAL A 38 13.84 11.95 -14.36
N GLU A 39 14.69 10.92 -14.29
CA GLU A 39 14.39 9.63 -13.67
C GLU A 39 14.42 9.73 -12.13
N CYS A 40 13.60 10.60 -11.56
CA CYS A 40 13.43 10.70 -10.11
C CYS A 40 11.99 10.47 -9.69
N THR A 41 11.83 9.92 -8.48
CA THR A 41 10.53 9.77 -7.82
C THR A 41 9.91 11.14 -7.59
N LEU A 42 8.60 11.22 -7.84
CA LEU A 42 7.77 12.37 -7.53
C LEU A 42 7.93 12.74 -6.05
N CYS A 43 8.31 13.98 -5.76
CA CYS A 43 8.64 14.42 -4.39
C CYS A 43 7.40 14.76 -3.56
N SER A 44 6.30 15.11 -4.22
CA SER A 44 5.06 15.55 -3.58
C SER A 44 3.91 14.57 -3.86
N PRO A 45 2.98 14.38 -2.91
CA PRO A 45 1.81 13.54 -3.11
C PRO A 45 1.01 13.90 -4.38
N PRO A 46 0.54 12.91 -5.17
CA PRO A 46 -0.27 13.15 -6.35
C PRO A 46 -1.57 13.89 -6.04
N VAL A 47 -1.89 14.88 -6.88
CA VAL A 47 -3.01 15.81 -6.72
C VAL A 47 -4.20 15.36 -7.60
N PRO A 48 -5.42 15.31 -7.05
CA PRO A 48 -6.63 15.02 -7.84
C PRO A 48 -6.82 16.00 -9.00
N GLY A 49 -7.20 15.47 -10.16
CA GLY A 49 -7.41 16.22 -11.40
C GLY A 49 -6.19 16.27 -12.32
N GLU A 50 -4.99 16.01 -11.79
CA GLU A 50 -3.75 16.00 -12.56
C GLU A 50 -3.45 14.64 -13.19
N THR A 51 -2.57 14.64 -14.20
CA THR A 51 -2.10 13.44 -14.88
C THR A 51 -0.62 13.25 -14.60
N TYR A 52 -0.24 12.06 -14.16
CA TYR A 52 1.14 11.72 -13.83
C TYR A 52 1.66 10.61 -14.72
N LYS A 53 2.98 10.61 -14.94
CA LYS A 53 3.71 9.50 -15.52
C LYS A 53 4.00 8.47 -14.42
N VAL A 54 3.55 7.24 -14.63
CA VAL A 54 3.65 6.18 -13.62
C VAL A 54 4.21 4.91 -14.25
N GLN A 55 5.14 4.26 -13.56
CA GLN A 55 5.68 2.96 -13.95
C GLN A 55 5.08 1.88 -13.05
N LEU A 56 4.51 0.85 -13.68
CA LEU A 56 3.98 -0.33 -13.01
C LEU A 56 4.87 -1.53 -13.34
N HIS A 57 5.23 -2.32 -12.34
CA HIS A 57 6.10 -3.49 -12.49
C HIS A 57 5.30 -4.80 -12.58
N SER A 58 5.88 -5.78 -13.27
CA SER A 58 5.30 -7.13 -13.37
C SER A 58 5.31 -7.85 -12.01
N PRO A 59 4.39 -8.82 -11.78
CA PRO A 59 3.36 -9.28 -12.69
C PRO A 59 2.16 -8.32 -12.72
N LEU A 60 1.67 -7.97 -13.92
CA LEU A 60 0.56 -7.04 -14.08
C LEU A 60 -0.36 -7.43 -15.25
N SER A 61 -1.65 -7.15 -15.07
CA SER A 61 -2.66 -7.16 -16.12
C SER A 61 -3.42 -5.84 -16.08
N ILE A 62 -3.36 -5.09 -17.18
CA ILE A 62 -3.95 -3.74 -17.27
C ILE A 62 -4.68 -3.53 -18.59
N ASP A 63 -5.77 -2.79 -18.52
CA ASP A 63 -6.47 -2.26 -19.67
C ASP A 63 -6.40 -0.74 -19.73
N LEU A 64 -6.28 -0.20 -20.94
CA LEU A 64 -6.44 1.23 -21.16
C LEU A 64 -7.84 1.69 -20.68
N TYR A 65 -7.92 2.84 -20.03
CA TYR A 65 -9.12 3.38 -19.39
C TYR A 65 -9.62 2.61 -18.18
N GLN A 66 -8.88 1.60 -17.73
CA GLN A 66 -9.20 0.96 -16.46
C GLN A 66 -8.96 1.93 -15.30
N LYS A 67 -9.93 1.96 -14.39
CA LYS A 67 -9.78 2.65 -13.12
C LYS A 67 -9.22 1.72 -12.05
N ARG A 68 -8.36 2.23 -11.18
CA ARG A 68 -7.72 1.45 -10.11
C ARG A 68 -7.09 2.36 -9.07
N TRP A 69 -6.78 1.78 -7.92
CA TRP A 69 -5.97 2.41 -6.89
C TRP A 69 -4.48 2.11 -7.13
N LEU A 70 -3.67 3.17 -7.04
CA LEU A 70 -2.21 3.10 -7.06
C LEU A 70 -1.68 3.65 -5.74
N TYR A 71 -0.67 2.99 -5.18
CA TYR A 71 0.02 3.40 -3.97
C TYR A 71 1.11 4.42 -4.33
N TYR A 72 1.14 5.52 -3.59
CA TYR A 72 2.22 6.50 -3.61
C TYR A 72 2.89 6.54 -2.25
N GLU A 73 4.22 6.62 -2.29
CA GLU A 73 5.11 6.75 -1.15
C GLU A 73 6.11 7.85 -1.46
N GLY A 74 6.33 8.75 -0.50
CA GLY A 74 7.33 9.82 -0.66
C GLY A 74 8.74 9.25 -0.80
N PRO A 75 9.66 9.96 -1.46
CA PRO A 75 11.00 9.45 -1.76
C PRO A 75 11.78 9.07 -0.50
N ASN A 76 11.64 9.82 0.60
CA ASN A 76 12.32 9.48 1.85
C ASN A 76 11.89 8.10 2.36
N ALA A 77 10.58 7.89 2.47
CA ALA A 77 9.99 6.62 2.88
C ALA A 77 10.37 5.47 1.93
N HIS A 78 10.38 5.72 0.62
CA HIS A 78 10.72 4.72 -0.39
C HIS A 78 12.15 4.18 -0.25
N TYR A 79 13.11 5.05 0.02
CA TYR A 79 14.53 4.66 0.08
C TYR A 79 14.98 4.25 1.49
N ASN A 80 14.37 4.82 2.53
CA ASN A 80 14.83 4.65 3.91
C ASN A 80 13.85 3.86 4.79
N GLY A 81 12.62 3.62 4.34
CA GLY A 81 11.54 3.11 5.18
C GLY A 81 10.87 4.22 6.02
N PHE A 82 9.98 3.82 6.94
CA PHE A 82 9.26 4.77 7.78
C PHE A 82 10.05 5.05 9.07
N ASP A 83 10.71 6.21 9.11
CA ASP A 83 11.46 6.65 10.29
C ASP A 83 10.75 7.77 11.06
N THR A 84 9.83 8.49 10.38
CA THR A 84 9.13 9.65 10.94
C THR A 84 7.62 9.59 10.71
N ALA A 85 6.86 10.41 11.45
CA ALA A 85 5.41 10.54 11.21
C ALA A 85 5.15 11.19 9.84
N GLU A 86 6.01 12.11 9.42
CA GLU A 86 5.96 12.76 8.11
C GLU A 86 6.08 11.76 6.96
N ASP A 87 6.89 10.71 7.11
CA ASP A 87 7.00 9.62 6.13
C ASP A 87 5.64 8.93 5.92
N ILE A 88 4.95 8.61 7.02
CA ILE A 88 3.62 7.99 7.01
C ILE A 88 2.56 8.94 6.45
N GLU A 89 2.64 10.22 6.81
CA GLU A 89 1.72 11.27 6.33
C GLU A 89 1.95 11.61 4.86
N SER A 90 3.06 11.20 4.25
CA SER A 90 3.30 11.39 2.82
C SER A 90 2.57 10.36 1.95
N ILE A 91 2.23 9.20 2.52
CA ILE A 91 1.61 8.08 1.79
C ILE A 91 0.25 8.48 1.24
N ARG A 92 -0.02 8.12 -0.01
CA ARG A 92 -1.35 8.26 -0.62
C ARG A 92 -1.82 6.98 -1.29
N PHE A 93 -3.12 6.78 -1.24
CA PHE A 93 -3.85 5.88 -2.13
C PHE A 93 -4.49 6.74 -3.19
N CYS A 94 -4.09 6.57 -4.44
CA CYS A 94 -4.54 7.38 -5.56
C CYS A 94 -5.48 6.57 -6.43
N TYR A 95 -6.77 6.91 -6.45
CA TYR A 95 -7.72 6.36 -7.40
C TYR A 95 -7.71 7.20 -8.67
N GLY A 96 -7.78 6.53 -9.81
CA GLY A 96 -7.74 7.22 -11.08
C GLY A 96 -7.81 6.28 -12.24
N GLN A 97 -7.53 6.80 -13.43
CA GLN A 97 -7.69 6.11 -14.69
C GLN A 97 -6.38 6.11 -15.49
N ILE A 98 -6.03 4.95 -16.07
CA ILE A 98 -4.97 4.86 -17.07
C ILE A 98 -5.45 5.56 -18.34
N SER A 99 -4.86 6.72 -18.67
CA SER A 99 -5.24 7.54 -19.84
C SER A 99 -4.44 7.19 -21.09
N ALA A 100 -3.19 6.77 -20.94
CA ALA A 100 -2.33 6.37 -22.03
C ALA A 100 -1.32 5.31 -21.60
N ILE A 101 -0.85 4.52 -22.57
CA ILE A 101 0.34 3.67 -22.43
C ILE A 101 1.45 4.37 -23.19
N LEU A 102 2.54 4.70 -22.50
CA LEU A 102 3.68 5.44 -23.05
C LEU A 102 4.77 4.50 -23.57
N ASP A 103 5.08 3.45 -22.80
CA ASP A 103 6.11 2.47 -23.14
C ASP A 103 5.82 1.10 -22.50
N ILE A 104 6.26 0.03 -23.15
CA ILE A 104 6.14 -1.34 -22.65
C ILE A 104 7.52 -1.99 -22.72
N ALA A 105 8.06 -2.31 -21.56
CA ALA A 105 9.30 -3.06 -21.40
C ALA A 105 9.02 -4.48 -20.89
N GLU A 106 10.07 -5.31 -20.82
CA GLU A 106 9.95 -6.71 -20.43
C GLU A 106 9.33 -6.92 -19.04
N HIS A 107 9.59 -6.00 -18.10
CA HIS A 107 9.20 -6.14 -16.69
C HIS A 107 8.42 -4.96 -16.13
N HIS A 108 8.08 -3.99 -16.97
CA HIS A 108 7.29 -2.84 -16.55
C HIS A 108 6.55 -2.20 -17.71
N VAL A 109 5.53 -1.44 -17.38
CA VAL A 109 4.80 -0.58 -18.31
C VAL A 109 4.81 0.84 -17.77
N LEU A 110 5.06 1.78 -18.66
CA LEU A 110 4.99 3.20 -18.38
C LEU A 110 3.67 3.74 -18.90
N ILE A 111 2.92 4.40 -18.03
CA ILE A 111 1.57 4.88 -18.31
C ILE A 111 1.42 6.36 -17.97
N GLU A 112 0.43 6.99 -18.57
CA GLU A 112 -0.18 8.19 -18.01
C GLU A 112 -1.38 7.79 -17.16
N PHE A 113 -1.42 8.33 -15.95
CA PHE A 113 -2.46 8.06 -14.98
C PHE A 113 -3.08 9.36 -14.51
N LYS A 114 -4.38 9.54 -14.80
CA LYS A 114 -5.15 10.69 -14.33
C LYS A 114 -5.71 10.39 -12.96
N VAL A 115 -5.30 11.16 -11.95
CA VAL A 115 -5.76 11.00 -10.58
C VAL A 115 -7.16 11.63 -10.46
N GLU A 116 -8.10 10.86 -9.92
CA GLU A 116 -9.46 11.32 -9.62
C GLU A 116 -9.63 11.58 -8.12
N GLU A 117 -8.98 10.76 -7.28
CA GLU A 117 -9.03 10.86 -5.83
C GLU A 117 -7.66 10.49 -5.25
N SER A 118 -7.27 11.12 -4.14
CA SER A 118 -6.02 10.89 -3.44
C SER A 118 -6.30 10.93 -1.95
N LEU A 119 -6.15 9.79 -1.27
CA LEU A 119 -6.50 9.63 0.14
C LEU A 119 -5.25 9.42 0.99
N SER A 120 -5.13 10.19 2.06
CA SER A 120 -4.19 9.94 3.15
C SER A 120 -4.77 8.98 4.19
N HIS A 121 -3.94 8.51 5.12
CA HIS A 121 -4.41 7.76 6.30
C HIS A 121 -5.46 8.53 7.10
N LYS A 122 -5.27 9.85 7.25
CA LYS A 122 -6.22 10.73 7.93
C LYS A 122 -7.55 10.82 7.20
N ASP A 123 -7.55 10.89 5.87
CA ASP A 123 -8.79 10.91 5.10
C ASP A 123 -9.56 9.60 5.31
N ILE A 124 -8.88 8.46 5.18
CA ILE A 124 -9.46 7.13 5.42
C ILE A 124 -10.06 7.03 6.82
N LEU A 125 -9.32 7.44 7.85
CA LEU A 125 -9.78 7.39 9.23
C LEU A 125 -11.08 8.20 9.45
N ASN A 126 -11.24 9.32 8.75
CA ASN A 126 -12.36 10.24 8.90
C ASN A 126 -13.57 9.91 8.01
N THR A 127 -13.36 9.33 6.83
CA THR A 127 -14.42 9.12 5.83
C THR A 127 -14.87 7.67 5.70
N HIS A 128 -14.01 6.69 6.01
CA HIS A 128 -14.36 5.29 5.88
C HIS A 128 -15.15 4.79 7.10
N SER A 129 -16.16 3.95 6.82
CA SER A 129 -16.86 3.22 7.88
C SER A 129 -15.94 2.18 8.50
N THR A 130 -16.07 1.95 9.81
CA THR A 130 -15.31 0.88 10.46
C THR A 130 -15.79 -0.48 9.93
N THR A 131 -14.84 -1.30 9.46
CA THR A 131 -15.13 -2.66 8.98
C THR A 131 -14.30 -3.69 9.73
N THR A 132 -14.70 -4.95 9.62
CA THR A 132 -13.90 -6.06 10.12
C THR A 132 -12.72 -6.29 9.19
N ARG A 133 -11.59 -6.65 9.78
CA ARG A 133 -10.35 -6.96 9.07
C ARG A 133 -10.56 -8.07 8.01
N PRO A 134 -9.82 -8.07 6.90
CA PRO A 134 -9.80 -9.19 5.95
C PRO A 134 -9.54 -10.56 6.59
N VAL A 135 -10.28 -11.58 6.17
CA VAL A 135 -10.25 -12.95 6.73
C VAL A 135 -8.86 -13.58 6.64
N ASP A 136 -8.13 -13.27 5.57
CA ASP A 136 -6.78 -13.82 5.29
C ASP A 136 -5.67 -13.22 6.16
N TRP A 137 -5.97 -12.24 7.03
CA TRP A 137 -4.97 -11.61 7.90
C TRP A 137 -4.83 -12.29 9.26
N SER A 138 -5.70 -13.25 9.58
CA SER A 138 -5.72 -13.94 10.88
C SER A 138 -4.42 -14.69 11.20
N GLY A 139 -3.71 -15.19 10.17
CA GLY A 139 -2.40 -15.83 10.34
C GLY A 139 -1.25 -14.85 10.58
N THR A 140 -1.36 -13.62 10.07
CA THR A 140 -0.32 -12.59 10.13
C THR A 140 -0.03 -12.13 11.56
N PHE A 141 -1.07 -12.03 12.38
CA PHE A 141 -0.97 -11.60 13.79
C PHE A 141 -0.92 -12.75 14.78
N SER A 142 -0.73 -13.99 14.30
CA SER A 142 -0.68 -15.16 15.20
C SER A 142 0.50 -15.07 16.18
N ALA A 143 0.31 -15.62 17.37
CA ALA A 143 1.29 -15.58 18.46
C ALA A 143 2.65 -16.21 18.09
N ASP A 144 2.69 -17.05 17.05
CA ASP A 144 3.91 -17.70 16.56
C ASP A 144 4.85 -16.72 15.81
N ASN A 145 4.33 -15.58 15.34
CA ASN A 145 5.13 -14.54 14.69
C ASN A 145 5.85 -13.60 15.67
N LYS A 146 5.62 -13.74 16.99
CA LYS A 146 6.18 -12.86 18.05
C LYS A 146 7.71 -12.70 18.01
N HIS A 147 8.43 -13.71 17.54
CA HIS A 147 9.89 -13.72 17.61
C HIS A 147 10.59 -12.82 16.56
N ASN A 148 9.87 -12.40 15.50
CA ASN A 148 10.41 -11.57 14.42
C ASN A 148 9.53 -10.33 14.15
N THR A 149 8.91 -9.80 15.22
CA THR A 149 8.11 -8.59 15.15
C THR A 149 8.91 -7.40 15.65
N ARG A 150 8.86 -6.28 14.91
CA ARG A 150 9.34 -4.98 15.38
C ARG A 150 8.19 -3.98 15.39
N GLY A 151 8.13 -3.15 16.41
CA GLY A 151 7.16 -2.07 16.56
C GLY A 151 7.87 -0.74 16.70
N SER A 152 7.24 0.34 16.26
CA SER A 152 7.67 1.71 16.53
C SER A 152 6.46 2.63 16.64
N LYS A 153 6.56 3.65 17.49
CA LYS A 153 5.57 4.73 17.57
C LYS A 153 6.12 5.99 16.91
N LEU A 154 5.48 6.41 15.82
CA LEU A 154 5.88 7.57 15.01
C LEU A 154 4.75 8.61 15.06
N GLY A 155 4.83 9.52 16.04
CA GLY A 155 3.75 10.47 16.31
C GLY A 155 2.46 9.75 16.74
N PRO A 156 1.31 9.95 16.05
CA PRO A 156 0.07 9.26 16.36
C PRO A 156 0.03 7.81 15.83
N TYR A 157 1.00 7.42 15.02
CA TYR A 157 1.00 6.14 14.32
C TYR A 157 1.78 5.06 15.07
N TYR A 158 1.21 3.87 15.10
CA TYR A 158 1.88 2.63 15.46
C TYR A 158 2.25 1.90 14.17
N VAL A 159 3.52 1.60 13.97
CA VAL A 159 4.02 0.85 12.83
C VAL A 159 4.54 -0.49 13.31
N PHE A 160 4.06 -1.57 12.69
CA PHE A 160 4.48 -2.93 13.00
C PHE A 160 5.04 -3.59 11.75
N TYR A 161 6.17 -4.26 11.92
CA TYR A 161 6.82 -5.08 10.91
C TYR A 161 6.82 -6.53 11.41
N PHE A 162 6.10 -7.39 10.71
CA PHE A 162 6.07 -8.83 10.95
C PHE A 162 6.90 -9.50 9.86
N SER A 163 7.98 -10.19 10.22
CA SER A 163 8.75 -10.98 9.26
C SER A 163 8.47 -12.47 9.41
N ALA A 164 8.06 -13.11 8.30
CA ALA A 164 8.10 -14.56 8.17
C ALA A 164 9.46 -14.94 7.53
N GLN A 165 9.96 -16.16 7.79
CA GLN A 165 11.29 -16.61 7.34
C GLN A 165 11.60 -16.22 5.88
N GLY A 166 12.74 -15.56 5.65
CA GLY A 166 13.22 -15.18 4.31
C GLY A 166 12.85 -13.73 3.95
N ASP A 167 12.33 -13.54 2.73
CA ASP A 167 11.92 -12.26 2.15
C ASP A 167 10.41 -11.98 2.34
N LEU A 168 9.75 -12.69 3.26
CA LEU A 168 8.32 -12.54 3.50
C LEU A 168 8.06 -11.62 4.68
N GLY A 169 7.07 -10.74 4.55
CA GLY A 169 6.72 -9.87 5.66
C GLY A 169 5.46 -9.06 5.46
N THR A 170 4.96 -8.52 6.56
CA THR A 170 3.81 -7.63 6.60
C THR A 170 4.19 -6.36 7.33
N THR A 171 3.85 -5.22 6.74
CA THR A 171 3.89 -3.92 7.44
C THR A 171 2.48 -3.47 7.74
N VAL A 172 2.25 -2.96 8.94
CA VAL A 172 0.95 -2.50 9.42
C VAL A 172 1.10 -1.11 10.01
N ILE A 173 0.23 -0.19 9.61
CA ILE A 173 0.14 1.14 10.22
C ILE A 173 -1.23 1.25 10.89
N ALA A 174 -1.22 1.63 12.16
CA ALA A 174 -2.41 1.80 12.97
C ALA A 174 -2.39 3.12 13.74
N VAL A 175 -3.55 3.58 14.17
CA VAL A 175 -3.76 4.75 15.02
C VAL A 175 -4.66 4.39 16.19
N GLU A 176 -4.52 5.08 17.31
CA GLU A 176 -5.42 4.96 18.45
C GLU A 176 -6.31 6.21 18.57
N GLU A 177 -7.63 6.02 18.55
CA GLU A 177 -8.65 7.05 18.76
C GLU A 177 -9.76 6.50 19.66
N ASP A 178 -10.25 7.31 20.61
CA ASP A 178 -11.33 6.92 21.54
C ASP A 178 -11.10 5.57 22.25
N ASN A 179 -9.85 5.31 22.68
CA ASN A 179 -9.40 4.05 23.31
C ASN A 179 -9.57 2.80 22.42
N LYS A 180 -9.67 2.98 21.10
CA LYS A 180 -9.73 1.93 20.09
C LYS A 180 -8.58 2.09 19.13
N MET A 181 -8.01 0.96 18.73
CA MET A 181 -6.96 0.94 17.72
C MET A 181 -7.56 0.60 16.36
N TYR A 182 -7.21 1.41 15.36
CA TYR A 182 -7.66 1.26 13.98
C TYR A 182 -6.46 1.02 13.08
N VAL A 183 -6.50 -0.05 12.30
CA VAL A 183 -5.51 -0.32 11.25
C VAL A 183 -5.96 0.45 10.01
N LEU A 184 -5.06 1.27 9.49
CA LEU A 184 -5.32 2.12 8.32
C LEU A 184 -4.64 1.61 7.06
N PHE A 185 -3.56 0.85 7.23
CA PHE A 185 -2.78 0.30 6.15
C PHE A 185 -2.22 -1.06 6.50
N LEU A 186 -2.18 -1.92 5.49
CA LEU A 186 -1.44 -3.16 5.51
C LEU A 186 -0.73 -3.36 4.17
N TYR A 187 0.57 -3.56 4.23
CA TYR A 187 1.36 -4.08 3.13
C TYR A 187 1.64 -5.55 3.40
N ASN A 188 1.28 -6.41 2.44
CA ASN A 188 1.63 -7.82 2.51
C ASN A 188 2.61 -8.16 1.38
N TRP A 189 3.76 -8.71 1.76
CA TRP A 189 4.70 -9.31 0.83
C TRP A 189 4.67 -10.83 0.99
N VAL A 190 3.91 -11.47 0.09
CA VAL A 190 3.78 -12.93 0.05
C VAL A 190 4.19 -13.41 -1.34
N MET A 191 5.23 -14.22 -1.45
CA MET A 191 5.60 -14.92 -2.69
C MET A 191 5.69 -14.00 -3.93
N HIS A 192 6.31 -12.82 -3.77
CA HIS A 192 6.44 -11.77 -4.79
C HIS A 192 5.15 -11.05 -5.20
N GLU A 193 4.03 -11.30 -4.50
CA GLU A 193 2.84 -10.47 -4.59
C GLU A 193 2.98 -9.28 -3.62
N ARG A 194 2.80 -8.06 -4.15
CA ARG A 194 2.85 -6.79 -3.42
C ARG A 194 1.50 -6.08 -3.52
N ALA A 195 0.65 -6.27 -2.52
CA ALA A 195 -0.62 -5.56 -2.43
C ALA A 195 -0.59 -4.60 -1.23
N TYR A 196 -1.09 -3.40 -1.45
CA TYR A 196 -1.32 -2.43 -0.38
C TYR A 196 -2.81 -2.34 -0.11
N TYR A 197 -3.19 -2.64 1.12
CA TYR A 197 -4.56 -2.59 1.58
C TYR A 197 -4.73 -1.38 2.48
N ALA A 198 -5.84 -0.67 2.31
CA ALA A 198 -6.19 0.44 3.18
C ALA A 198 -7.69 0.47 3.46
N GLY A 199 -8.06 1.10 4.57
CA GLY A 199 -9.43 1.13 5.10
C GLY A 199 -9.42 1.37 6.60
N LYS A 200 -10.60 1.46 7.23
CA LYS A 200 -10.71 1.67 8.68
C LYS A 200 -11.05 0.35 9.38
N TYR A 201 -10.04 -0.44 9.72
CA TYR A 201 -10.26 -1.75 10.34
C TYR A 201 -10.07 -1.69 11.86
N LEU A 202 -11.04 -2.18 12.62
CA LEU A 202 -10.85 -2.30 14.08
C LEU A 202 -9.77 -3.36 14.35
N ALA A 203 -8.75 -2.99 15.12
CA ALA A 203 -7.71 -3.91 15.55
C ALA A 203 -8.25 -4.90 16.59
N ASP A 204 -7.75 -6.13 16.55
CA ASP A 204 -7.99 -7.13 17.57
C ASP A 204 -7.15 -6.88 18.84
N ASP A 205 -7.49 -7.60 19.91
CA ASP A 205 -6.77 -7.51 21.19
C ASP A 205 -5.29 -7.93 21.05
N THR A 206 -4.97 -8.77 20.06
CA THR A 206 -3.60 -9.22 19.81
C THR A 206 -2.73 -8.08 19.31
N LEU A 207 -3.17 -7.34 18.29
CA LEU A 207 -2.45 -6.16 17.80
C LEU A 207 -2.37 -5.07 18.87
N ARG A 208 -3.44 -4.89 19.65
CA ARG A 208 -3.43 -3.96 20.77
C ARG A 208 -2.39 -4.34 21.82
N ALA A 209 -2.29 -5.63 22.17
CA ALA A 209 -1.26 -6.12 23.08
C ALA A 209 0.16 -5.88 22.52
N PHE A 210 0.37 -6.14 21.23
CA PHE A 210 1.64 -5.86 20.55
C PHE A 210 2.02 -4.38 20.62
N SER A 211 1.07 -3.46 20.45
CA SER A 211 1.33 -2.03 20.55
C SER A 211 1.89 -1.62 21.92
N MET A 212 1.44 -2.27 22.99
CA MET A 212 1.92 -1.99 24.34
C MET A 212 3.28 -2.66 24.64
N GLU A 213 3.60 -3.76 23.96
CA GLU A 213 4.82 -4.54 24.18
C GLU A 213 6.02 -4.02 23.37
N HIS A 214 5.80 -3.46 22.17
CA HIS A 214 6.88 -3.16 21.23
C HIS A 214 6.97 -1.71 20.74
N CYS A 215 6.03 -0.85 21.11
CA CYS A 215 6.02 0.56 20.70
C CYS A 215 6.13 1.46 21.94
N GLU A 216 7.33 1.54 22.51
CA GLU A 216 7.69 2.54 23.54
C GLU A 216 8.10 3.88 22.92
#